data_AF-A0A966MJW4-F1
#
_entry.id   AF-A0A966MJW4-F1
#
_cell.length_a   1.000
_cell.length_b   1.000
_cell.length_c   1.000
_cell.angle_alpha   90.00
_cell.angle_beta   90.00
_cell.angle_gamma   90.00
#
_symmetry.space_group_name_H-M   'P 1'
#
loop_
_entity.id
_entity.type
_entity.pdbx_description
1 polymer ?
#
loop_
_entity_poly.entity_id
_entity_poly.type
_entity_poly.pdbx_seq_one_letter_code
_entity_poly.pdbx_strand_id
1 'polypeptide(L)' 'MPHSPTDANLQFIDKILEHLRITYKVHDITETDILARELGFLNSAGQPTQLGKRLVNIFEQTNTSSEL' A
#
# COMPACT_ATOMS: atom_id res chain seq x y z
N MET A 1 -11.73 20.86 -3.90
CA MET A 1 -11.44 20.29 -5.24
C MET A 1 -11.76 18.80 -5.16
N PRO A 2 -12.44 18.19 -6.15
CA PRO A 2 -12.65 16.75 -6.13
C PRO A 2 -11.28 16.08 -6.20
N HIS A 3 -10.98 15.23 -5.21
CA HIS A 3 -9.76 14.43 -5.22
C HIS A 3 -9.74 13.61 -6.50
N SER A 4 -8.79 13.91 -7.38
CA SER A 4 -8.63 13.17 -8.62
C SER A 4 -8.31 11.72 -8.26
N PRO A 5 -8.86 10.70 -8.95
CA PRO A 5 -8.60 9.29 -8.62
C PRO A 5 -7.11 8.93 -8.60
N THR A 6 -6.27 9.72 -9.28
CA THR A 6 -4.80 9.62 -9.24
C THR A 6 -4.21 9.93 -7.86
N ASP A 7 -4.75 10.90 -7.11
CA ASP A 7 -4.27 11.26 -5.75
C ASP A 7 -4.57 10.17 -4.73
N ALA A 8 -5.78 9.59 -4.80
CA ALA A 8 -6.17 8.51 -3.92
C ALA A 8 -5.28 7.27 -4.13
N ASN A 9 -4.96 6.93 -5.39
CA ASN A 9 -4.08 5.81 -5.70
C ASN A 9 -2.62 6.01 -5.27
N LEU A 10 -2.14 7.25 -5.13
CA LEU A 10 -0.78 7.55 -4.65
C LEU A 10 -0.68 7.46 -3.13
N GLN A 11 -1.58 8.13 -2.40
CA GLN A 11 -1.66 8.01 -0.92
C GLN A 11 -1.83 6.57 -0.47
N PHE A 12 -2.46 5.79 -1.33
CA PHE A 12 -2.70 4.38 -1.16
C PHE A 12 -1.44 3.52 -1.26
N ILE A 13 -0.62 3.75 -2.28
CA ILE A 13 0.66 3.05 -2.45
C ILE A 13 1.59 3.39 -1.28
N ASP A 14 1.61 4.65 -0.85
CA ASP A 14 2.42 5.08 0.30
C ASP A 14 2.10 4.30 1.58
N LYS A 15 0.81 4.05 1.88
CA LYS A 15 0.40 3.26 3.05
C LYS A 15 0.84 1.80 2.98
N ILE A 16 0.77 1.17 1.81
CA ILE A 16 1.26 -0.21 1.64
C ILE A 16 2.78 -0.25 1.86
N LEU A 17 3.52 0.67 1.23
CA LEU A 17 4.97 0.72 1.34
C LEU A 17 5.42 1.01 2.78
N GLU A 18 4.75 1.92 3.49
CA GLU A 18 5.02 2.20 4.90
C GLU A 18 4.80 0.96 5.78
N HIS A 19 3.70 0.24 5.58
CA HIS A 19 3.42 -0.97 6.34
C HIS A 19 4.46 -2.08 6.09
N LEU A 20 4.91 -2.22 4.84
CA LEU A 20 5.98 -3.16 4.48
C LEU A 20 7.30 -2.77 5.12
N ARG A 21 7.66 -1.49 5.14
CA ARG A 21 8.87 -1.02 5.83
C ARG A 21 8.86 -1.36 7.31
N ILE A 22 7.76 -1.09 7.99
CA ILE A 22 7.62 -1.37 9.43
C ILE A 22 7.70 -2.88 9.68
N THR A 23 6.96 -3.67 8.92
CA THR A 23 6.85 -5.13 9.11
C THR A 23 8.17 -5.85 8.86
N TYR A 24 8.87 -5.48 7.78
CA TYR A 24 10.11 -6.13 7.35
C TYR A 24 11.37 -5.38 7.81
N LYS A 25 11.22 -4.29 8.59
CA LYS A 25 12.32 -3.42 9.08
C LYS A 25 13.24 -2.90 7.96
N VAL A 26 12.67 -2.68 6.78
CA VAL A 26 13.37 -2.18 5.61
C VAL A 26 13.36 -0.66 5.66
N HIS A 27 14.52 -0.03 5.58
CA HIS A 27 14.64 1.43 5.60
C HIS A 27 14.75 2.03 4.20
N ASP A 28 15.12 1.22 3.21
CA ASP A 28 15.27 1.64 1.82
C ASP A 28 13.95 1.54 1.05
N ILE A 29 13.62 2.62 0.34
CA ILE A 29 12.38 2.75 -0.45
C ILE A 29 12.38 1.75 -1.60
N THR A 30 13.53 1.57 -2.25
CA THR A 30 13.71 0.71 -3.41
C THR A 30 13.52 -0.75 -3.03
N GLU A 31 14.11 -1.19 -1.91
CA GLU A 31 13.92 -2.55 -1.40
C GLU A 31 12.45 -2.81 -1.03
N THR A 32 11.76 -1.79 -0.49
CA THR A 32 10.32 -1.90 -0.17
C THR A 32 9.46 -2.08 -1.43
N ASP A 33 9.74 -1.31 -2.49
CA ASP A 33 9.06 -1.42 -3.78
C ASP A 33 9.30 -2.78 -4.46
N ILE A 34 10.52 -3.30 -4.35
CA ILE A 34 10.87 -4.64 -4.85
C ILE A 34 10.07 -5.70 -4.10
N LEU A 35 10.05 -5.64 -2.76
CA LEU A 35 9.25 -6.54 -1.92
C LEU A 35 7.75 -6.47 -2.25
N ALA A 36 7.20 -5.26 -2.44
CA ALA A 36 5.80 -5.07 -2.79
C ALA A 36 5.45 -5.69 -4.16
N ARG A 37 6.39 -5.69 -5.10
CA ARG A 37 6.25 -6.35 -6.41
C ARG A 37 6.38 -7.87 -6.30
N GLU A 38 7.36 -8.38 -5.54
CA GLU A 38 7.55 -9.82 -5.34
C GLU A 38 6.36 -10.46 -4.62
N LEU A 39 5.78 -9.75 -3.65
CA LEU A 39 4.57 -10.17 -2.93
C LEU A 39 3.28 -9.99 -3.76
N GLY A 40 3.39 -9.45 -4.97
CA GLY A 40 2.26 -9.29 -5.89
C GLY A 40 1.25 -8.22 -5.48
N PHE A 41 1.64 -7.27 -4.62
CA PHE A 41 0.78 -6.14 -4.23
C PHE A 41 0.78 -5.06 -5.31
N LEU A 42 1.92 -4.85 -5.96
CA LEU A 42 2.08 -3.94 -7.08
C LEU A 42 2.36 -4.71 -8.37
N ASN A 43 1.84 -4.20 -9.49
CA ASN A 43 2.20 -4.67 -10.82
C ASN A 43 3.48 -3.99 -11.32
N SER A 44 3.93 -4.36 -12.51
CA SER A 44 5.13 -3.80 -13.16
C SER A 44 5.07 -2.29 -13.39
N ALA A 45 3.86 -1.72 -13.46
CA ALA A 45 3.61 -0.29 -13.61
C ALA A 45 3.53 0.45 -12.25
N GLY A 46 3.80 -0.24 -11.13
CA GLY A 46 3.68 0.31 -9.79
C GLY A 46 2.23 0.49 -9.33
N GLN A 47 1.25 -0.05 -10.04
CA GLN A 47 -0.15 0.06 -9.67
C GLN A 47 -0.59 -1.13 -8.79
N PRO A 48 -1.56 -0.93 -7.90
CA PRO A 48 -2.07 -2.01 -7.07
C PRO A 48 -2.75 -3.13 -7.86
N THR A 49 -2.39 -4.37 -7.57
CA THR A 49 -3.09 -5.55 -8.07
C THR A 49 -4.43 -5.75 -7.33
N GLN A 50 -5.25 -6.72 -7.77
CA GLN A 50 -6.46 -7.10 -7.05
C GLN A 50 -6.18 -7.59 -5.63
N LEU A 51 -5.01 -8.21 -5.41
CA LEU A 51 -4.55 -8.66 -4.11
C LEU A 51 -4.11 -7.48 -3.24
N GLY A 52 -3.38 -6.52 -3.80
CA GLY A 52 -3.05 -5.25 -3.14
C GLY A 52 -4.30 -4.46 -2.71
N LYS A 53 -5.34 -4.41 -3.57
CA LYS A 53 -6.62 -3.77 -3.25
C LYS A 53 -7.38 -4.46 -2.09
N ARG A 54 -7.32 -5.79 -2.02
CA ARG A 54 -7.98 -6.56 -0.94
C ARG A 54 -7.31 -6.37 0.42
N LEU A 55 -5.98 -6.43 0.45
CA LEU A 55 -5.21 -6.19 1.68
C LEU A 55 -5.54 -4.84 2.28
N VAL A 56 -5.78 -3.87 1.42
CA VAL A 56 -6.09 -2.53 1.86
C VAL A 56 -7.45 -2.39 2.47
N ASN A 57 -8.43 -3.06 1.90
CA ASN A 57 -9.76 -3.02 2.47
C ASN A 57 -9.73 -3.62 3.89
N ILE A 58 -8.85 -4.61 4.11
CA ILE A 58 -8.57 -5.17 5.45
C ILE A 58 -7.85 -4.13 6.32
N PHE A 59 -6.79 -3.47 5.85
CA PHE A 59 -6.05 -2.46 6.64
C PHE A 59 -6.89 -1.24 7.00
N GLU A 60 -7.67 -0.69 6.06
CA GLU A 60 -8.56 0.45 6.33
C GLU A 60 -9.63 0.07 7.35
N GLN A 61 -10.22 -1.11 7.24
CA GLN A 61 -11.18 -1.60 8.25
C GLN A 61 -10.53 -1.83 9.61
N THR A 62 -9.29 -2.31 9.64
CA THR A 62 -8.56 -2.59 10.90
C THR A 62 -8.16 -1.29 11.61
N ASN A 63 -7.73 -0.26 10.87
CA ASN A 63 -7.39 1.04 11.44
C ASN A 63 -8.63 1.85 11.87
N THR A 64 -9.73 1.76 11.13
CA THR A 64 -10.99 2.44 11.51
C THR A 64 -11.59 1.81 12.77
N SER A 65 -11.36 0.51 13.00
CA SER A 65 -11.85 -0.20 14.19
C SER A 65 -10.98 0.00 15.43
N SER A 66 -9.83 0.68 15.32
CA SER A 66 -8.93 0.98 16.44
C SER A 66 -9.14 2.39 17.02
N GLU A 67 -10.03 3.20 16.42
CA GLU A 67 -10.44 4.52 16.93
C GLU A 67 -11.80 4.49 17.70
N LEU A 68 -12.27 3.31 18.12
CA LEU A 68 -13.47 3.15 18.97
C LEU A 68 -13.13 2.72 20.40
#